data_AF-A0A6L7UMS8-F1
#
_entry.id   AF-A0A6L7UMS8-F1
#
_cell.length_a   1.000
_cell.length_b   1.000
_cell.length_c   1.000
_cell.angle_alpha   90.00
_cell.angle_beta   90.00
_cell.angle_gamma   90.00
#
_symmetry.space_group_name_H-M   'P 1'
#
loop_
_entity.id
_entity.type
_entity.pdbx_description
1 polymer ?
#
loop_
_entity_poly.entity_id
_entity_poly.type
_entity_poly.pdbx_seq_one_letter_code
_entity_poly.pdbx_strand_id
1 'polypeptide(L)'
;MLRALAAANGGVLMAGLTRVDRRDREGGLVWSWRPGGEVVADVCVFQDGAAVPAPGGRAVVRGPDGSALGLGSPDAPHPTSANDYETAVRLAGELDSSNIACIGDVAYVQAGNTISGHTLDGRTFTVSIPGEFQEAARRRREPAPSGDRGYAAWYADLAHDGGGRLVLTMPHWRLDDIEAVGSVIDPRSGCYSLVVEPGGAGGVKMSRQFMGVYRDSAVVYYRGQSARTVRGREVTVIDPEAFMIALRPLRRAGGTPCEGGGH
;
A
#
# COMPACT_ATOMS: atom_id res chain seq x y z
N MET A 1 3.99 16.31 -10.41
CA MET A 1 3.28 16.11 -9.13
C MET A 1 3.87 14.86 -8.47
N LEU A 2 4.13 14.93 -7.16
CA LEU A 2 4.56 13.79 -6.35
C LEU A 2 3.34 12.91 -6.04
N ARG A 3 3.47 11.60 -6.18
CA ARG A 3 2.40 10.61 -5.94
C ARG A 3 2.66 9.81 -4.66
N ALA A 4 3.86 9.26 -4.52
CA ALA A 4 4.24 8.44 -3.38
C ALA A 4 5.69 8.65 -2.97
N LEU A 5 6.00 8.23 -1.74
CA LEU A 5 7.33 8.30 -1.13
C LEU A 5 7.62 6.99 -0.41
N ALA A 6 8.84 6.48 -0.55
CA ALA A 6 9.34 5.39 0.27
C ALA A 6 10.70 5.73 0.87
N ALA A 7 10.82 5.56 2.19
CA ALA A 7 12.11 5.66 2.86
C ALA A 7 13.02 4.52 2.38
N ALA A 8 14.27 4.83 1.99
CA ALA A 8 15.26 3.78 1.72
C ALA A 8 16.60 4.10 2.36
N ASN A 9 17.48 3.11 2.41
CA ASN A 9 18.80 3.21 3.05
C ASN A 9 19.59 4.42 2.55
N GLY A 10 19.73 5.44 3.41
CA GLY A 10 20.47 6.66 3.08
C GLY A 10 19.71 7.69 2.24
N GLY A 11 18.37 7.67 2.19
CA GLY A 11 17.62 8.62 1.38
C GLY A 11 16.14 8.31 1.20
N VAL A 12 15.54 8.79 0.11
CA VAL A 12 14.11 8.61 -0.21
C VAL A 12 13.91 8.26 -1.69
N LEU A 13 12.92 7.41 -1.97
CA LEU A 13 12.36 7.22 -3.30
C LEU A 13 11.15 8.13 -3.47
N MET A 14 11.08 8.82 -4.61
CA MET A 14 10.00 9.74 -4.94
C MET A 14 9.34 9.29 -6.23
N ALA A 15 8.10 8.81 -6.16
CA ALA A 15 7.31 8.50 -7.33
C ALA A 15 6.60 9.76 -7.85
N GLY A 16 6.93 10.19 -9.06
CA GLY A 16 6.11 11.12 -9.84
C GLY A 16 5.13 10.37 -10.74
N LEU A 17 4.48 11.08 -11.67
CA LEU A 17 3.52 10.43 -12.58
C LEU A 17 4.19 9.36 -13.47
N THR A 18 5.38 9.59 -14.01
CA THR A 18 5.99 8.70 -15.03
C THR A 18 7.39 8.23 -14.67
N ARG A 19 7.89 8.59 -13.48
CA ARG A 19 9.27 8.31 -13.07
C ARG A 19 9.39 8.17 -11.57
N VAL A 20 10.44 7.48 -11.14
CA VAL A 20 10.89 7.39 -9.75
C VAL A 20 12.26 8.04 -9.65
N ASP A 21 12.40 8.99 -8.72
CA ASP A 21 13.66 9.65 -8.40
C ASP A 21 14.18 9.09 -7.06
N ARG A 22 15.47 8.73 -7.00
CA ARG A 22 16.18 8.44 -5.74
C ARG A 22 16.93 9.68 -5.30
N ARG A 23 16.70 10.11 -4.06
CA ARG A 23 17.48 11.18 -3.43
C ARG A 23 18.21 10.69 -2.20
N ASP A 24 19.38 11.26 -1.94
CA ASP A 24 20.15 11.05 -0.70
C ASP A 24 19.54 11.80 0.50
N ARG A 25 20.20 11.77 1.66
CA ARG A 25 19.72 12.44 2.89
C ARG A 25 19.78 13.97 2.79
N GLU A 26 20.66 14.49 1.95
CA GLU A 26 20.86 15.92 1.68
C GLU A 26 19.90 16.44 0.60
N GLY A 27 19.15 15.54 -0.05
CA GLY A 27 18.19 15.84 -1.12
C GLY A 27 18.82 15.88 -2.51
N GLY A 28 20.08 15.48 -2.66
CA GLY A 28 20.77 15.30 -3.93
C GLY A 28 20.17 14.16 -4.75
N LEU A 29 19.99 14.36 -6.05
CA LEU A 29 19.50 13.32 -6.96
C LEU A 29 20.61 12.28 -7.18
N VAL A 30 20.35 11.03 -6.78
CA VAL A 30 21.26 9.90 -7.00
C VAL A 30 21.00 9.28 -8.36
N TRP A 31 19.73 8.99 -8.67
CA TRP A 31 19.32 8.49 -9.99
C TRP A 31 17.84 8.81 -10.26
N SER A 32 17.45 8.72 -11.53
CA SER A 32 16.07 8.78 -12.01
C SER A 32 15.80 7.54 -12.86
N TRP A 33 14.61 6.97 -12.73
CA TRP A 33 14.20 5.75 -13.44
C TRP A 33 12.80 5.90 -14.01
N ARG A 34 12.59 5.41 -15.23
CA ARG A 34 11.27 5.34 -15.87
C ARG A 34 10.87 3.86 -15.99
N PRO A 35 9.86 3.38 -15.25
CA PRO A 35 9.43 1.99 -15.30
C PRO A 35 8.77 1.59 -16.64
N GLY A 36 8.59 2.53 -17.56
CA GLY A 36 8.02 2.28 -18.90
C GLY A 36 6.50 2.40 -18.98
N GLY A 37 5.80 2.58 -17.85
CA GLY A 37 4.36 2.84 -17.80
C GLY A 37 3.98 4.32 -17.80
N GLU A 38 2.71 4.61 -18.09
CA GLU A 38 2.14 5.97 -18.12
C GLU A 38 1.93 6.57 -16.73
N VAL A 39 1.68 5.73 -15.72
CA VAL A 39 1.39 6.16 -14.34
C VAL A 39 2.16 5.31 -13.34
N VAL A 40 2.85 5.97 -12.41
CA VAL A 40 3.38 5.38 -11.18
C VAL A 40 2.49 5.86 -10.03
N ALA A 41 1.67 4.95 -9.52
CA ALA A 41 0.76 5.26 -8.41
C ALA A 41 1.48 5.21 -7.05
N ASP A 42 2.41 4.26 -6.91
CA ASP A 42 3.05 3.96 -5.64
C ASP A 42 4.50 3.45 -5.85
N VAL A 43 5.30 3.39 -4.80
CA VAL A 43 6.68 2.89 -4.85
C VAL A 43 7.10 2.24 -3.53
N CYS A 44 7.85 1.15 -3.62
CA CYS A 44 8.56 0.58 -2.47
C CYS A 44 10.03 0.28 -2.78
N VAL A 45 10.81 0.12 -1.71
CA VAL A 45 12.22 -0.22 -1.78
C VAL A 45 12.36 -1.71 -1.98
N PHE A 46 12.85 -2.10 -3.14
CA PHE A 46 13.04 -3.49 -3.49
C PHE A 46 14.53 -3.75 -3.63
N GLN A 47 15.10 -4.45 -2.64
CA GLN A 47 16.56 -4.52 -2.45
C GLN A 47 17.16 -3.10 -2.38
N ASP A 48 18.09 -2.75 -3.27
CA ASP A 48 18.66 -1.40 -3.39
C ASP A 48 17.99 -0.55 -4.50
N GLY A 49 16.98 -1.11 -5.16
CA GLY A 49 16.23 -0.50 -6.24
C GLY A 49 14.85 0.03 -5.82
N ALA A 50 14.03 0.29 -6.83
CA ALA A 50 12.62 0.64 -6.67
C ALA A 50 11.74 -0.43 -7.31
N ALA A 51 10.58 -0.68 -6.70
CA ALA A 51 9.47 -1.39 -7.31
C ALA A 51 8.25 -0.48 -7.39
N VAL A 52 7.46 -0.64 -8.45
CA VAL A 52 6.19 0.07 -8.67
C VAL A 52 5.10 -0.92 -9.07
N PRO A 53 3.82 -0.65 -8.76
CA PRO A 53 2.73 -1.50 -9.21
C PRO A 53 2.58 -1.41 -10.73
N ALA A 54 2.10 -2.50 -11.32
CA ALA A 54 1.79 -2.64 -12.73
C ALA A 54 0.41 -3.30 -12.91
N PRO A 55 -0.26 -3.08 -14.07
CA PRO A 55 -1.62 -3.58 -14.29
C PRO A 55 -1.74 -5.09 -14.12
N GLY A 56 -2.89 -5.54 -13.62
CA GLY A 56 -3.15 -6.95 -13.31
C GLY A 56 -2.52 -7.45 -12.00
N GLY A 57 -2.24 -6.55 -11.06
CA GLY A 57 -1.64 -6.92 -9.76
C GLY A 57 -0.22 -7.43 -9.89
N ARG A 58 0.56 -6.87 -10.82
CA ARG A 58 1.97 -7.17 -11.10
C ARG A 58 2.86 -6.06 -10.54
N ALA A 59 4.18 -6.28 -10.55
CA ALA A 59 5.15 -5.24 -10.22
C ALA A 59 6.16 -5.04 -11.35
N VAL A 60 6.76 -3.85 -11.42
CA VAL A 60 7.96 -3.59 -12.21
C VAL A 60 9.05 -3.14 -11.25
N VAL A 61 10.24 -3.74 -11.36
CA VAL A 61 11.39 -3.41 -10.53
C VAL A 61 12.53 -2.83 -11.35
N ARG A 62 13.28 -1.91 -10.75
CA ARG A 62 14.48 -1.33 -11.33
C ARG A 62 15.63 -2.32 -11.23
N GLY A 63 16.12 -2.79 -12.38
CA GLY A 63 17.33 -3.60 -12.47
C GLY A 63 18.59 -2.82 -12.06
N PRO A 64 19.72 -3.52 -11.80
CA PRO A 64 20.98 -2.88 -11.40
C PRO A 64 21.47 -1.81 -12.39
N ASP A 65 21.29 -2.06 -13.69
CA ASP A 65 21.61 -1.18 -14.81
C ASP A 65 20.56 -0.09 -15.06
N GLY A 66 19.47 -0.06 -14.28
CA GLY A 66 18.34 0.84 -14.49
C GLY A 66 17.30 0.34 -15.49
N SER A 67 17.43 -0.89 -16.00
CA SER A 67 16.40 -1.55 -16.80
C SER A 67 15.10 -1.74 -15.99
N ALA A 68 13.97 -1.88 -16.69
CA ALA A 68 12.69 -2.19 -16.09
C ALA A 68 12.43 -3.70 -16.21
N LEU A 69 12.39 -4.40 -15.08
CA LEU A 69 12.16 -5.84 -15.01
C LEU A 69 10.73 -6.09 -14.53
N GLY A 70 9.91 -6.73 -15.36
CA GLY A 70 8.55 -7.09 -14.98
C GLY A 70 8.53 -8.31 -14.06
N LEU A 71 7.72 -8.25 -13.00
CA LEU A 71 7.43 -9.36 -12.10
C LEU A 71 5.97 -9.80 -12.28
N GLY A 72 5.72 -11.12 -12.33
CA GLY A 72 4.36 -11.68 -12.34
C GLY A 72 3.85 -12.25 -13.67
N SER A 73 4.67 -12.33 -14.72
CA SER A 73 4.60 -13.29 -15.83
C SER A 73 5.59 -12.86 -16.92
N PRO A 74 6.47 -13.74 -17.43
CA PRO A 74 7.44 -13.41 -18.48
C PRO A 74 6.77 -13.07 -19.83
N ASP A 75 5.57 -13.59 -20.08
CA ASP A 75 4.86 -13.43 -21.36
C ASP A 75 3.83 -12.29 -21.34
N ALA A 76 3.56 -11.74 -20.16
CA ALA A 76 2.59 -10.66 -20.08
C ALA A 76 3.25 -9.41 -20.68
N PRO A 77 2.65 -8.79 -21.72
CA PRO A 77 3.23 -7.61 -22.33
C PRO A 77 3.61 -6.61 -21.23
N HIS A 78 4.81 -6.04 -21.33
CA HIS A 78 5.16 -4.79 -20.66
C HIS A 78 3.96 -3.86 -20.79
N PRO A 79 3.64 -3.01 -19.80
CA PRO A 79 2.49 -2.10 -19.87
C PRO A 79 2.59 -1.31 -21.18
N THR A 80 1.97 -1.85 -22.21
CA THR A 80 2.02 -1.33 -23.56
C THR A 80 1.16 -0.10 -23.45
N SER A 81 1.73 1.04 -23.87
CA SER A 81 0.98 2.27 -24.10
C SER A 81 -0.41 1.91 -24.60
N ALA A 82 -1.44 2.40 -23.91
CA ALA A 82 -2.78 2.11 -24.33
C ALA A 82 -2.96 2.71 -25.73
N ASN A 83 -3.28 1.87 -26.71
CA ASN A 83 -3.46 2.33 -28.10
C ASN A 83 -4.78 3.09 -28.27
N ASP A 84 -5.66 3.03 -27.28
CA ASP A 84 -6.94 3.70 -27.23
C ASP A 84 -7.24 4.28 -25.84
N TYR A 85 -8.11 5.29 -25.80
CA TYR A 85 -8.45 6.03 -24.59
C TYR A 85 -9.14 5.16 -23.51
N GLU A 86 -9.99 4.23 -23.91
CA GLU A 86 -10.73 3.39 -22.95
C GLU A 86 -9.78 2.44 -22.21
N THR A 87 -8.85 1.83 -22.93
CA THR A 87 -7.77 1.03 -22.36
C THR A 87 -6.91 1.89 -21.43
N ALA A 88 -6.58 3.12 -21.82
CA ALA A 88 -5.78 4.04 -20.99
C ALA A 88 -6.48 4.35 -19.67
N VAL A 89 -7.77 4.71 -19.73
CA VAL A 89 -8.59 5.00 -18.56
C VAL A 89 -8.73 3.78 -17.66
N ARG A 90 -8.95 2.59 -18.22
CA ARG A 90 -9.03 1.34 -17.45
C ARG A 90 -7.72 1.04 -16.72
N LEU A 91 -6.59 1.09 -17.43
CA LEU A 91 -5.27 0.83 -16.85
C LEU A 91 -4.91 1.88 -15.79
N ALA A 92 -5.24 3.14 -16.03
CA ALA A 92 -5.07 4.22 -15.06
C ALA A 92 -5.90 3.96 -13.79
N GLY A 93 -7.16 3.52 -13.93
CA GLY A 93 -8.02 3.17 -12.79
C GLY A 93 -7.52 1.95 -12.00
N GLU A 94 -6.98 0.93 -12.69
CA GLU A 94 -6.32 -0.21 -12.04
C GLU A 94 -5.09 0.25 -11.24
N LEU A 95 -4.24 1.09 -11.83
CA LEU A 95 -3.04 1.59 -11.18
C LEU A 95 -3.33 2.53 -10.01
N ASP A 96 -4.29 3.45 -10.17
CA ASP A 96 -4.67 4.42 -9.12
C ASP A 96 -5.28 3.73 -7.88
N SER A 97 -5.71 2.47 -8.02
CA SER A 97 -6.21 1.62 -6.93
C SER A 97 -5.25 0.50 -6.51
N SER A 98 -4.03 0.49 -7.06
CA SER A 98 -3.00 -0.49 -6.74
C SER A 98 -1.97 0.08 -5.76
N ASN A 99 -1.70 -0.66 -4.69
CA ASN A 99 -0.68 -0.32 -3.69
C ASN A 99 0.44 -1.37 -3.72
N ILE A 100 1.66 -0.98 -3.34
CA ILE A 100 2.83 -1.88 -3.33
C ILE A 100 3.62 -1.84 -2.02
N ALA A 101 3.93 -3.01 -1.47
CA ALA A 101 4.86 -3.17 -0.35
C ALA A 101 5.97 -4.15 -0.72
N CYS A 102 7.20 -3.88 -0.26
CA CYS A 102 8.35 -4.72 -0.52
C CYS A 102 8.85 -5.32 0.79
N ILE A 103 9.01 -6.65 0.86
CA ILE A 103 9.58 -7.33 2.03
C ILE A 103 10.67 -8.28 1.54
N GLY A 104 11.93 -7.97 1.88
CA GLY A 104 13.08 -8.74 1.40
C GLY A 104 13.18 -8.70 -0.12
N ASP A 105 13.06 -9.86 -0.76
CA ASP A 105 13.11 -10.08 -2.21
C ASP A 105 11.71 -10.27 -2.84
N VAL A 106 10.64 -9.92 -2.12
CA VAL A 106 9.26 -10.04 -2.59
C VAL A 106 8.59 -8.68 -2.71
N ALA A 107 8.01 -8.40 -3.88
CA ALA A 107 7.13 -7.27 -4.14
C ALA A 107 5.67 -7.74 -4.02
N TYR A 108 4.96 -7.19 -3.05
CA TYR A 108 3.54 -7.45 -2.82
C TYR A 108 2.71 -6.35 -3.44
N VAL A 109 1.81 -6.70 -4.34
CA VAL A 109 0.95 -5.76 -5.06
C VAL A 109 -0.49 -6.06 -4.68
N GLN A 110 -1.15 -5.10 -4.06
CA GLN A 110 -2.59 -5.16 -3.85
C GLN A 110 -3.28 -4.59 -5.08
N ALA A 111 -4.12 -5.40 -5.73
CA ALA A 111 -4.96 -4.98 -6.85
C ALA A 111 -6.37 -5.57 -6.67
N GLY A 112 -7.37 -4.69 -6.57
CA GLY A 112 -8.72 -5.11 -6.21
C GLY A 112 -8.71 -5.84 -4.85
N ASN A 113 -9.26 -7.06 -4.80
CA ASN A 113 -9.40 -7.84 -3.57
C ASN A 113 -8.28 -8.90 -3.38
N THR A 114 -7.18 -8.75 -4.13
CA THR A 114 -6.09 -9.72 -4.13
C THR A 114 -4.79 -9.01 -3.80
N ILE A 115 -3.94 -9.66 -3.01
CA ILE A 115 -2.54 -9.28 -2.85
C ILE A 115 -1.69 -10.36 -3.52
N SER A 116 -0.89 -9.98 -4.51
CA SER A 116 0.02 -10.88 -5.20
C SER A 116 1.46 -10.61 -4.76
N GLY A 117 2.20 -11.63 -4.33
CA GLY A 117 3.62 -11.56 -4.06
C GLY A 117 4.42 -12.02 -5.27
N HIS A 118 5.44 -11.27 -5.65
CA HIS A 118 6.33 -11.61 -6.77
C HIS A 118 7.80 -11.50 -6.38
N THR A 119 8.58 -12.49 -6.79
CA THR A 119 10.03 -12.56 -6.56
C THR A 119 10.81 -12.33 -7.86
N LEU A 120 12.10 -12.01 -7.73
CA LEU A 120 13.00 -11.86 -8.89
C LEU A 120 13.16 -13.13 -9.72
N ASP A 121 13.07 -14.30 -9.09
CA ASP A 121 13.13 -15.59 -9.79
C ASP A 121 11.83 -15.95 -10.54
N GLY A 122 10.84 -15.05 -10.55
CA GLY A 122 9.60 -15.19 -11.30
C GLY A 122 8.49 -15.95 -10.56
N ARG A 123 8.73 -16.43 -9.33
CA ARG A 123 7.65 -17.04 -8.53
C ARG A 123 6.58 -15.99 -8.21
N THR A 124 5.33 -16.44 -8.24
CA THR A 124 4.17 -15.64 -7.89
C THR A 124 3.28 -16.43 -6.94
N PHE A 125 2.75 -15.76 -5.93
CA PHE A 125 1.81 -16.35 -4.97
C PHE A 125 0.77 -15.32 -4.51
N THR A 126 -0.35 -15.79 -3.99
CA THR A 126 -1.45 -14.92 -3.53
C THR A 126 -1.50 -14.90 -2.00
N VAL A 127 -1.67 -13.71 -1.44
CA VAL A 127 -2.01 -13.50 -0.03
C VAL A 127 -3.49 -13.14 0.07
N SER A 128 -4.22 -13.88 0.89
CA SER A 128 -5.64 -13.64 1.11
C SER A 128 -5.86 -12.36 1.91
N ILE A 129 -6.71 -11.49 1.38
CA ILE A 129 -7.26 -10.38 2.17
C ILE A 129 -8.30 -10.94 3.16
N PRO A 130 -8.35 -10.46 4.41
CA PRO A 130 -9.37 -10.85 5.37
C PRO A 130 -10.80 -10.80 4.80
N GLY A 131 -11.63 -11.80 5.11
CA GLY A 131 -13.00 -11.87 4.59
C GLY A 131 -13.84 -10.66 4.99
N GLU A 132 -13.65 -10.13 6.20
CA GLU A 132 -14.31 -8.92 6.71
C GLU A 132 -14.00 -7.69 5.83
N PHE A 133 -12.76 -7.60 5.32
CA PHE A 133 -12.33 -6.53 4.43
C PHE A 133 -12.94 -6.67 3.04
N GLN A 134 -12.98 -7.91 2.53
CA GLN A 134 -13.61 -8.19 1.23
C GLN A 134 -15.12 -7.89 1.25
N GLU A 135 -15.79 -8.26 2.34
CA GLU A 135 -17.21 -7.96 2.57
C GLU A 135 -17.45 -6.45 2.66
N ALA A 136 -16.65 -5.73 3.46
CA ALA A 136 -16.72 -4.28 3.57
C ALA A 136 -16.48 -3.60 2.21
N ALA A 137 -15.52 -4.10 1.43
CA ALA A 137 -15.24 -3.60 0.10
C ALA A 137 -16.41 -3.86 -0.87
N ARG A 138 -17.06 -5.02 -0.77
CA ARG A 138 -18.26 -5.34 -1.57
C ARG A 138 -19.42 -4.41 -1.26
N ARG A 139 -19.76 -4.23 0.03
CA ARG A 139 -20.86 -3.36 0.48
C ARG A 139 -20.70 -1.91 0.03
N ARG A 140 -19.46 -1.38 -0.06
CA ARG A 140 -19.22 -0.01 -0.56
C ARG A 140 -19.39 0.15 -2.07
N ARG A 141 -19.16 -0.93 -2.83
CA ARG A 141 -19.37 -0.93 -4.29
C ARG A 141 -20.84 -1.01 -4.66
N GLU A 142 -21.69 -1.49 -3.76
CA GLU A 142 -23.13 -1.44 -3.95
C GLU A 142 -23.59 0.03 -4.03
N PRO A 143 -24.40 0.41 -5.04
CA PRO A 143 -24.94 1.76 -5.12
C PRO A 143 -25.68 2.11 -3.83
N ALA A 144 -25.47 3.32 -3.33
CA ALA A 144 -26.28 3.79 -2.22
C ALA A 144 -27.76 3.84 -2.67
N PRO A 145 -28.73 3.60 -1.77
CA PRO A 145 -30.16 3.74 -2.11
C PRO A 145 -30.52 5.13 -2.66
N SER A 146 -29.70 6.16 -2.37
CA SER A 146 -29.82 7.51 -2.92
C SER A 146 -29.50 7.62 -4.42
N GLY A 147 -28.97 6.57 -5.05
CA GLY A 147 -28.47 6.61 -6.42
C GLY A 147 -27.08 7.23 -6.55
N ASP A 148 -26.45 7.64 -5.46
CA ASP A 148 -25.06 8.05 -5.46
C ASP A 148 -24.18 6.86 -5.85
N ARG A 149 -23.25 7.11 -6.79
CA ARG A 149 -22.26 6.10 -7.17
C ARG A 149 -21.52 5.69 -5.90
N GLY A 150 -21.63 4.40 -5.54
CA GLY A 150 -20.84 3.84 -4.46
C GLY A 150 -19.38 4.21 -4.68
N TYR A 151 -18.75 4.87 -3.70
CA TYR A 151 -17.32 5.08 -3.74
C TYR A 151 -16.69 3.70 -3.88
N ALA A 152 -15.95 3.47 -4.96
CA ALA A 152 -15.27 2.21 -5.11
C ALA A 152 -14.42 2.02 -3.85
N ALA A 153 -14.62 0.88 -3.17
CA ALA A 153 -13.88 0.58 -1.96
C ALA A 153 -12.42 0.38 -2.35
N TRP A 154 -11.59 1.36 -2.04
CA TRP A 154 -10.16 1.29 -2.27
C TRP A 154 -9.52 0.95 -0.92
N TYR A 155 -8.60 0.00 -0.94
CA TYR A 155 -7.66 -0.13 0.17
C TYR A 155 -6.82 1.13 0.15
N ALA A 156 -6.67 1.76 1.32
CA ALA A 156 -6.03 3.07 1.40
C ALA A 156 -4.52 2.95 1.17
N ASP A 157 -3.92 1.86 1.66
CA ASP A 157 -2.49 1.68 1.60
C ASP A 157 -2.10 0.21 1.85
N LEU A 158 -0.97 -0.20 1.31
CA LEU A 158 -0.30 -1.47 1.60
C LEU A 158 1.15 -1.18 2.00
N ALA A 159 1.51 -1.54 3.23
CA ALA A 159 2.86 -1.38 3.77
C ALA A 159 3.34 -2.67 4.45
N HIS A 160 4.46 -2.58 5.16
CA HIS A 160 4.95 -3.66 6.03
C HIS A 160 5.35 -3.15 7.42
N ASP A 161 5.31 -4.03 8.43
CA ASP A 161 5.67 -3.70 9.82
C ASP A 161 7.19 -3.72 10.10
N GLY A 162 7.98 -4.18 9.13
CA GLY A 162 9.44 -4.38 9.28
C GLY A 162 9.82 -5.71 9.94
N GLY A 163 8.85 -6.40 10.55
CA GLY A 163 8.93 -7.79 11.00
C GLY A 163 8.58 -8.81 9.92
N GLY A 164 8.29 -8.35 8.70
CA GLY A 164 7.98 -9.18 7.55
C GLY A 164 6.49 -9.48 7.38
N ARG A 165 5.61 -8.71 8.05
CA ARG A 165 4.16 -8.78 7.84
C ARG A 165 3.69 -7.60 7.00
N LEU A 166 2.64 -7.84 6.24
CA LEU A 166 1.94 -6.81 5.49
C LEU A 166 0.99 -6.05 6.39
N VAL A 167 0.81 -4.76 6.10
CA VAL A 167 -0.11 -3.88 6.80
C VAL A 167 -1.03 -3.30 5.74
N LEU A 168 -2.27 -3.78 5.73
CA LEU A 168 -3.28 -3.35 4.80
C LEU A 168 -4.21 -2.38 5.51
N THR A 169 -4.33 -1.16 5.03
CA THR A 169 -5.25 -0.18 5.61
C THR A 169 -6.47 0.05 4.74
N MET A 170 -7.58 0.37 5.38
CA MET A 170 -8.82 0.73 4.70
C MET A 170 -9.33 2.06 5.25
N PRO A 171 -9.77 2.97 4.36
CA PRO A 171 -10.30 4.26 4.81
C PRO A 171 -11.65 4.03 5.47
N HIS A 172 -11.70 4.26 6.79
CA HIS A 172 -12.84 4.20 7.71
C HIS A 172 -13.89 3.15 7.36
N TRP A 173 -13.82 2.00 8.03
CA TRP A 173 -14.85 0.98 7.95
C TRP A 173 -15.36 0.63 9.35
N ARG A 174 -16.65 0.32 9.40
CA ARG A 174 -17.33 -0.15 10.61
C ARG A 174 -17.92 -1.52 10.30
N LEU A 175 -17.48 -2.54 11.01
CA LEU A 175 -18.00 -3.89 10.91
C LEU A 175 -18.92 -4.17 12.06
N ASP A 176 -20.22 -4.01 11.83
CA ASP A 176 -21.31 -4.15 12.79
C ASP A 176 -21.12 -3.20 14.01
N ASP A 177 -20.13 -3.46 14.89
CA ASP A 177 -19.73 -2.65 16.05
C ASP A 177 -18.22 -2.41 16.21
N ILE A 178 -17.39 -2.90 15.28
CA ILE A 178 -15.93 -2.75 15.33
C ILE A 178 -15.52 -1.69 14.32
N GLU A 179 -15.03 -0.55 14.81
CA GLU A 179 -14.32 0.41 13.97
C GLU A 179 -12.89 -0.10 13.80
N ALA A 180 -12.66 -0.68 12.63
CA ALA A 180 -11.35 -1.13 12.27
C ALA A 180 -10.83 -0.30 11.09
N VAL A 181 -9.52 -0.30 10.97
CA VAL A 181 -8.79 0.63 10.11
C VAL A 181 -7.76 -0.08 9.25
N GLY A 182 -7.50 -1.34 9.55
CA GLY A 182 -6.57 -2.14 8.80
C GLY A 182 -6.43 -3.55 9.33
N SER A 183 -5.52 -4.29 8.73
CA SER A 183 -5.11 -5.60 9.17
C SER A 183 -3.60 -5.75 9.04
N VAL A 184 -3.02 -6.49 9.97
CA VAL A 184 -1.64 -6.96 9.88
C VAL A 184 -1.70 -8.41 9.42
N ILE A 185 -1.15 -8.72 8.25
CA ILE A 185 -1.24 -10.02 7.57
C ILE A 185 0.15 -10.63 7.51
N ASP A 186 0.33 -11.83 8.04
CA ASP A 186 1.52 -12.64 7.77
C ASP A 186 1.37 -13.27 6.36
N PRO A 187 2.16 -12.83 5.37
CA PRO A 187 2.03 -13.32 4.01
C PRO A 187 2.41 -14.80 3.84
N ARG A 188 3.13 -15.40 4.80
CA ARG A 188 3.54 -16.82 4.74
C ARG A 188 2.43 -17.76 5.18
N SER A 189 1.73 -17.40 6.25
CA SER A 189 0.68 -18.23 6.84
C SER A 189 -0.74 -17.84 6.40
N GLY A 190 -0.92 -16.61 5.88
CA GLY A 190 -2.24 -16.03 5.62
C GLY A 190 -3.01 -15.68 6.90
N CYS A 191 -2.34 -15.72 8.05
CA CYS A 191 -2.86 -15.28 9.32
C CYS A 191 -2.91 -13.76 9.39
N TYR A 192 -3.95 -13.20 9.99
CA TYR A 192 -4.03 -11.76 10.19
C TYR A 192 -4.62 -11.39 11.54
N SER A 193 -4.26 -10.19 11.98
CA SER A 193 -4.89 -9.49 13.10
C SER A 193 -5.59 -8.24 12.58
N LEU A 194 -6.76 -7.93 13.13
CA LEU A 194 -7.45 -6.68 12.84
C LEU A 194 -6.82 -5.54 13.64
N VAL A 195 -6.59 -4.42 12.97
CA VAL A 195 -6.24 -3.14 13.59
C VAL A 195 -7.55 -2.41 13.88
N VAL A 196 -7.89 -2.30 15.16
CA VAL A 196 -9.10 -1.61 15.63
C VAL A 196 -8.76 -0.25 16.23
N GLU A 197 -9.60 0.76 16.00
CA GLU A 197 -9.50 2.03 16.70
C GLU A 197 -10.02 1.87 18.14
N PRO A 198 -9.23 2.25 19.16
CA PRO A 198 -9.70 2.24 20.54
C PRO A 198 -10.63 3.44 20.79
N GLY A 199 -11.91 3.32 20.41
CA GLY A 199 -12.91 4.36 20.68
C GLY A 199 -14.30 3.96 20.19
N GLY A 200 -15.21 3.66 21.12
CA GLY A 200 -16.58 3.27 20.77
C GLY A 200 -17.41 4.43 20.18
N ALA A 201 -18.25 4.10 19.20
CA ALA A 201 -19.48 4.74 18.68
C ALA A 201 -19.65 6.29 18.59
N GLY A 202 -18.68 7.11 18.98
CA GLY A 202 -18.79 8.58 19.01
C GLY A 202 -17.45 9.33 19.07
N GLY A 203 -16.33 8.63 18.95
CA GLY A 203 -14.98 9.22 18.87
C GLY A 203 -14.71 9.81 17.48
N VAL A 204 -13.85 10.82 17.43
CA VAL A 204 -13.48 11.60 16.24
C VAL A 204 -13.23 10.70 15.02
N LYS A 205 -14.11 10.80 14.01
CA LYS A 205 -13.96 10.11 12.71
C LYS A 205 -12.59 10.40 12.13
N MET A 206 -11.73 9.40 12.01
CA MET A 206 -10.33 9.70 11.83
C MET A 206 -9.98 10.33 10.46
N SER A 207 -10.54 10.04 9.30
CA SER A 207 -10.03 10.52 7.97
C SER A 207 -8.50 10.62 7.81
N ARG A 208 -7.71 9.71 8.40
CA ARG A 208 -6.24 9.86 8.42
C ARG A 208 -5.57 8.96 7.42
N GLN A 209 -4.67 9.54 6.63
CA GLN A 209 -3.77 8.80 5.77
C GLN A 209 -2.78 8.00 6.63
N PHE A 210 -2.64 6.71 6.37
CA PHE A 210 -1.65 5.88 7.03
C PHE A 210 -0.25 6.36 6.67
N MET A 211 0.66 6.43 7.65
CA MET A 211 2.05 6.85 7.44
C MET A 211 3.05 5.72 7.66
N GLY A 212 2.67 4.66 8.37
CA GLY A 212 3.54 3.52 8.66
C GLY A 212 3.19 2.81 9.96
N VAL A 213 3.90 1.72 10.23
CA VAL A 213 3.91 1.04 11.52
C VAL A 213 5.23 1.32 12.22
N TYR A 214 5.17 1.72 13.48
CA TYR A 214 6.34 1.88 14.33
C TYR A 214 6.49 0.67 15.24
N ARG A 215 7.50 -0.17 14.95
CA ARG A 215 7.78 -1.44 15.65
C ARG A 215 6.55 -2.37 15.60
N ASP A 216 6.31 -3.15 16.65
CA ASP A 216 5.23 -4.14 16.70
C ASP A 216 3.91 -3.59 17.25
N SER A 217 3.76 -2.27 17.46
CA SER A 217 2.73 -1.78 18.42
C SER A 217 2.02 -0.47 18.09
N ALA A 218 2.45 0.29 17.09
CA ALA A 218 1.81 1.58 16.80
C ALA A 218 1.60 1.77 15.30
N VAL A 219 0.39 2.16 14.93
CA VAL A 219 0.12 2.71 13.60
C VAL A 219 0.23 4.22 13.67
N VAL A 220 1.02 4.78 12.76
CA VAL A 220 1.22 6.22 12.62
C VAL A 220 0.29 6.71 11.53
N TYR A 221 -0.45 7.76 11.85
CA TYR A 221 -1.40 8.39 10.96
C TYR A 221 -1.03 9.85 10.73
N TYR A 222 -1.37 10.36 9.55
CA TYR A 222 -1.31 11.78 9.23
C TYR A 222 -2.36 12.54 10.05
N ARG A 223 -1.92 13.45 10.92
CA ARG A 223 -2.82 14.34 11.67
C ARG A 223 -3.09 15.64 10.91
N GLY A 224 -2.08 16.15 10.20
CA GLY A 224 -2.15 17.44 9.53
C GLY A 224 -0.79 17.87 9.00
N GLN A 225 -0.76 19.08 8.43
CA GLN A 225 0.45 19.75 7.99
C GLN A 225 0.54 21.12 8.65
N SER A 226 1.74 21.50 9.07
CA SER A 226 2.05 22.84 9.57
C SER A 226 3.16 23.46 8.75
N ALA A 227 3.06 24.76 8.45
CA ALA A 227 4.18 25.51 7.91
C ALA A 227 5.13 25.87 9.05
N ARG A 228 6.42 25.54 8.91
CA ARG A 228 7.46 25.88 9.88
C ARG A 228 8.64 26.53 9.19
N THR A 229 9.29 27.48 9.84
CA THR A 229 10.57 28.02 9.35
C THR A 229 11.71 27.18 9.88
N VAL A 230 12.40 26.44 9.01
CA VAL A 230 13.59 25.66 9.34
C VAL A 230 14.78 26.26 8.60
N ARG A 231 15.77 26.75 9.36
CA ARG A 231 16.97 27.43 8.83
C ARG A 231 16.64 28.59 7.85
N GLY A 232 15.65 29.40 8.21
CA GLY A 232 15.23 30.57 7.42
C GLY A 232 14.43 30.26 6.16
N ARG A 233 14.07 28.98 5.92
CA ARG A 233 13.19 28.57 4.82
C ARG A 233 11.86 28.06 5.38
N GLU A 234 10.77 28.44 4.74
CA GLU A 234 9.46 27.84 5.01
C GLU A 234 9.45 26.41 4.50
N VAL A 235 9.09 25.47 5.36
CA VAL A 235 8.95 24.06 5.06
C VAL A 235 7.58 23.59 5.54
N THR A 236 6.91 22.80 4.72
CA THR A 236 5.72 22.07 5.14
C THR A 236 6.16 20.88 5.97
N VAL A 237 5.75 20.84 7.23
CA VAL A 237 6.00 19.74 8.16
C VAL A 237 4.74 18.91 8.26
N ILE A 238 4.88 17.61 7.99
CA ILE A 238 3.82 16.65 8.23
C ILE A 238 3.82 16.34 9.73
N ASP A 239 2.72 16.58 10.42
CA ASP A 239 2.55 16.30 11.84
C ASP A 239 1.95 14.88 12.00
N PRO A 240 2.74 13.87 12.43
CA PRO A 240 2.22 12.53 12.67
C PRO A 240 1.49 12.46 14.02
N GLU A 241 0.54 11.54 14.14
CA GLU A 241 -0.02 11.09 15.41
C GLU A 241 0.01 9.57 15.45
N ALA A 242 0.51 9.01 16.54
CA ALA A 242 0.59 7.58 16.75
C ALA A 242 -0.46 7.16 17.77
N PHE A 243 -1.19 6.09 17.47
CA PHE A 243 -2.12 5.48 18.42
C PHE A 243 -1.64 4.08 18.79
N MET A 244 -1.87 3.71 20.05
CA MET A 244 -1.81 2.31 20.44
C MET A 244 -2.95 1.59 19.74
N ILE A 245 -2.61 0.56 18.99
CA ILE A 245 -3.61 -0.29 18.35
C ILE A 245 -3.86 -1.50 19.25
N ALA A 246 -5.12 -1.90 19.40
CA ALA A 246 -5.41 -3.23 19.91
C ALA A 246 -5.38 -4.21 18.74
N LEU A 247 -4.56 -5.26 18.85
CA LEU A 247 -4.59 -6.37 17.90
C LEU A 247 -5.64 -7.37 18.38
N ARG A 248 -6.67 -7.62 17.58
CA ARG A 248 -7.55 -8.77 17.83
C ARG A 248 -6.82 -10.07 17.44
N PRO A 249 -7.00 -11.17 18.19
CA PRO A 249 -6.23 -12.39 18.03
C PRO A 249 -6.30 -12.97 16.62
N LEU A 250 -5.20 -13.62 16.22
CA LEU A 250 -4.91 -14.10 14.88
C LEU A 250 -6.00 -15.06 14.35
N ARG A 251 -6.60 -14.70 13.22
CA ARG A 251 -7.48 -15.58 12.43
C ARG A 251 -6.85 -15.85 11.07
N ARG A 252 -7.08 -17.03 10.50
CA ARG A 252 -6.85 -17.27 9.06
C ARG A 252 -7.95 -16.57 8.27
N ALA A 253 -7.67 -16.19 7.02
CA ALA A 253 -8.68 -15.61 6.12
C ALA A 253 -9.95 -16.47 5.96
N GLY A 254 -9.88 -17.78 6.23
CA GLY A 254 -11.01 -18.71 6.26
C GLY A 254 -11.73 -18.83 7.62
N GLY A 255 -11.40 -18.01 8.62
CA GLY A 255 -12.05 -17.98 9.94
C GLY A 255 -11.52 -18.99 10.97
N THR A 256 -10.66 -19.93 10.58
CA THR A 256 -9.99 -20.84 11.52
C THR A 256 -8.92 -20.12 12.34
N PRO A 257 -8.77 -20.40 13.65
CA PRO A 257 -7.68 -19.86 14.45
C PRO A 257 -6.31 -20.21 13.85
N CYS A 258 -5.36 -19.28 13.95
CA CYS A 258 -3.99 -19.58 13.60
C CYS A 258 -3.34 -20.45 14.69
N GLU A 259 -2.67 -21.53 14.28
CA GLU A 259 -1.91 -22.36 15.22
C GLU A 259 -0.82 -21.50 15.87
N GLY A 260 -0.75 -21.52 17.20
CA GLY A 260 0.19 -20.71 17.98
C GLY A 260 -0.35 -19.39 18.53
N GLY A 261 -1.65 -19.09 18.38
CA GLY A 261 -2.30 -17.89 18.93
C GLY A 261 -2.50 -17.88 20.47
N GLY A 262 -1.59 -18.49 21.22
CA GLY A 262 -1.52 -18.37 22.67
C GLY A 262 -0.36 -17.46 23.06
N HIS A 263 -0.64 -16.17 23.18
CA HIS A 263 0.16 -15.25 23.99
C HIS A 263 -0.62 -14.90 25.24
#